data_AF-A0A3D1PJU8-F1
#
_entry.id   AF-A0A3D1PJU8-F1
#
_cell.length_a   1.000
_cell.length_b   1.000
_cell.length_c   1.000
_cell.angle_alpha   90.00
_cell.angle_beta   90.00
_cell.angle_gamma   90.00
#
_symmetry.space_group_name_H-M   'P 1'
#
loop_
_entity.id
_entity.type
_entity.pdbx_description
1 polymer ?
#
loop_
_entity_poly.entity_id
_entity_poly.type
_entity_poly.pdbx_seq_one_letter_code
_entity_poly.pdbx_strand_id
1 'polypeptide(L)' 'QILHCNAPAEVLQERLQNRTGDIADATADLLEAQQAAAESFTEAEKPYVKTLDTTQPLETQLKGLEARS' A
#
# COMPACT_ATOMS: atom_id res chain seq x y z
N GLN A 1 -10.49 -9.77 2.26
CA GLN A 1 -9.32 -9.66 1.37
C GLN A 1 -8.38 -8.61 1.96
N ILE A 2 -7.08 -8.76 1.77
CA ILE A 2 -6.03 -7.83 2.20
C ILE A 2 -5.48 -7.17 0.94
N LEU A 3 -5.64 -5.86 0.79
CA LEU A 3 -5.08 -5.12 -0.34
C LEU A 3 -3.69 -4.62 0.03
N HIS A 4 -2.66 -5.23 -0.55
CA HIS A 4 -1.27 -4.85 -0.32
C HIS A 4 -0.83 -3.86 -1.39
N CYS A 5 -0.93 -2.57 -1.07
CA CYS A 5 -0.66 -1.47 -1.99
C CYS A 5 0.82 -1.12 -2.02
N ASN A 6 1.45 -1.30 -3.18
CA ASN A 6 2.88 -1.07 -3.36
C ASN A 6 3.13 0.04 -4.39
N ALA A 7 4.27 0.69 -4.26
CA ALA A 7 4.89 1.55 -5.25
C ALA A 7 6.40 1.59 -4.98
N PRO A 8 7.24 2.00 -5.95
CA PRO A 8 8.65 2.28 -5.71
C PRO A 8 8.84 3.27 -4.55
N ALA A 9 9.91 3.11 -3.77
CA ALA A 9 10.18 3.95 -2.61
C ALA A 9 10.20 5.44 -2.95
N GLU A 10 10.78 5.81 -4.09
CA GLU A 10 10.84 7.18 -4.62
C GLU A 10 9.43 7.81 -4.76
N VAL A 11 8.49 7.04 -5.31
CA VAL A 11 7.10 7.45 -5.49
C VAL A 11 6.39 7.61 -4.14
N LEU A 12 6.68 6.71 -3.18
CA LEU A 12 6.12 6.81 -1.83
C LEU A 12 6.66 8.03 -1.08
N GLN A 13 7.96 8.34 -1.21
CA GLN A 13 8.57 9.54 -0.62
C GLN A 13 7.94 10.82 -1.17
N GLU A 14 7.80 10.93 -2.50
CA GLU A 14 7.16 12.09 -3.13
C GLU A 14 5.71 12.28 -2.63
N ARG A 15 4.94 11.18 -2.51
CA ARG A 15 3.57 11.23 -1.98
C ARG A 15 3.52 11.68 -0.52
N LEU A 16 4.47 11.24 0.31
CA LEU A 16 4.58 11.67 1.70
C LEU A 16 4.96 13.16 1.82
N GLN A 17 5.85 13.65 0.96
CA GLN A 17 6.25 15.06 0.93
C GLN A 17 5.10 15.99 0.50
N ASN A 18 4.30 15.55 -0.47
CA ASN A 18 3.16 16.30 -0.97
C ASN A 18 1.86 16.04 -0.19
N ARG A 19 1.91 15.20 0.85
CA ARG A 19 0.73 14.84 1.66
C ARG A 19 0.31 16.06 2.48
N THR A 20 -0.97 16.39 2.42
CA THR A 20 -1.55 17.49 3.21
C THR A 20 -2.91 17.07 3.75
N GLY A 21 -3.30 17.60 4.91
CA GLY A 21 -4.65 17.44 5.44
C GLY A 21 -4.93 16.14 6.20
N ASP A 22 -3.91 15.38 6.61
CA ASP A 22 -4.08 14.25 7.53
C ASP A 22 -3.13 14.33 8.75
N ILE A 23 -3.44 13.55 9.78
CA ILE A 23 -2.78 13.55 11.10
C ILE A 23 -1.78 12.40 11.26
N ALA A 24 -1.35 11.76 10.18
CA ALA A 24 -0.55 10.54 10.28
C ALA A 24 0.95 10.86 10.43
N ASP A 25 1.59 10.22 11.42
CA ASP A 25 3.01 10.41 11.80
C ASP A 25 4.04 9.94 10.76
N ALA A 26 3.60 9.31 9.66
CA ALA A 26 4.50 8.83 8.62
C ALA A 26 5.08 10.00 7.81
N THR A 27 6.35 10.31 8.04
CA THR A 27 7.16 11.23 7.24
C THR A 27 8.05 10.45 6.26
N ALA A 28 8.57 11.13 5.23
CA ALA A 28 9.48 10.50 4.26
C ALA A 28 10.71 9.87 4.94
N ASP A 29 11.20 10.48 6.02
CA ASP A 29 12.38 10.02 6.77
C ASP A 29 12.11 8.72 7.56
N LEU A 30 10.84 8.41 7.88
CA LEU A 30 10.46 7.19 8.58
C LEU A 30 10.14 6.02 7.63
N LEU A 31 10.02 6.28 6.32
CA LEU A 31 9.55 5.29 5.36
C LEU A 31 10.45 4.06 5.29
N GLU A 32 11.77 4.24 5.27
CA GLU A 32 12.72 3.12 5.21
C GLU A 32 12.64 2.23 6.44
N ALA A 33 12.57 2.85 7.64
CA ALA A 33 12.43 2.11 8.89
C ALA A 33 11.09 1.36 8.96
N GLN A 34 10.00 1.96 8.47
CA GLN A 34 8.69 1.32 8.41
C GLN A 34 8.67 0.14 7.43
N GLN A 35 9.32 0.25 6.27
CA GLN A 35 9.44 -0.84 5.31
C GLN A 35 10.32 -1.98 5.86
N ALA A 36 11.41 -1.66 6.55
CA ALA A 36 12.28 -2.65 7.15
C ALA A 36 11.62 -3.40 8.33
N ALA A 37 10.76 -2.72 9.09
CA ALA A 37 10.02 -3.29 10.21
C ALA A 37 8.72 -4.01 9.79
N ALA A 38 8.33 -3.92 8.51
CA ALA A 38 7.09 -4.53 8.02
C ALA A 38 7.16 -6.07 8.10
N GLU A 39 6.21 -6.66 8.79
CA GLU A 39 6.08 -8.11 8.88
C GLU A 39 5.56 -8.70 7.57
N SER A 40 6.09 -9.86 7.20
CA SER A 40 5.56 -10.62 6.06
C SER A 40 4.20 -11.24 6.41
N PHE A 41 3.29 -11.31 5.44
CA PHE A 41 2.04 -12.03 5.61
C PHE A 41 2.28 -13.51 5.95
N THR A 42 1.53 -14.00 6.94
CA THR A 42 1.54 -15.41 7.35
C THR A 42 0.92 -16.31 6.28
N GLU A 43 1.17 -17.62 6.35
CA GLU A 43 0.57 -18.59 5.43
C GLU A 43 -0.97 -18.58 5.44
N ALA A 44 -1.57 -18.23 6.59
CA ALA A 44 -3.01 -18.10 6.72
C ALA A 44 -3.56 -16.85 6.02
N GLU A 45 -2.75 -15.79 5.90
CA GLU A 45 -3.14 -14.51 5.29
C GLU A 45 -2.90 -14.50 3.78
N LYS A 46 -1.83 -15.14 3.31
CA LYS A 46 -1.44 -15.16 1.88
C LYS A 46 -2.59 -15.44 0.91
N PRO A 47 -3.53 -16.39 1.14
CA PRO A 47 -4.66 -16.64 0.24
C PRO A 47 -5.61 -15.45 0.07
N TYR A 48 -5.60 -14.52 1.02
CA TYR A 48 -6.46 -13.34 1.01
C TYR A 48 -5.75 -12.08 0.51
N VAL A 49 -4.43 -12.14 0.28
CA VAL A 49 -3.61 -10.99 -0.14
C VAL A 49 -3.73 -10.78 -1.64
N LYS A 50 -4.08 -9.55 -2.02
CA LYS A 50 -4.03 -9.05 -3.38
C LYS A 50 -3.07 -7.87 -3.44
N THR A 51 -1.94 -8.06 -4.09
CA THR A 51 -0.96 -6.99 -4.30
C THR A 51 -1.43 -6.06 -5.40
N LEU A 52 -1.38 -4.76 -5.14
CA LEU A 52 -1.74 -3.70 -6.07
C LEU A 52 -0.50 -2.85 -6.34
N ASP A 53 -0.19 -2.64 -7.61
CA ASP A 53 0.78 -1.63 -8.02
C ASP A 53 0.05 -0.29 -8.18
N THR A 54 0.27 0.61 -7.23
CA THR A 54 -0.35 1.94 -7.20
C THR A 54 0.29 2.95 -8.15
N THR A 55 1.26 2.52 -8.97
CA THR A 55 1.75 3.27 -10.13
C THR A 55 0.98 2.95 -11.41
N GLN A 56 0.16 1.89 -11.39
CA GLN A 56 -0.68 1.45 -12.49
C GLN A 56 -2.15 1.80 -12.23
N PRO A 57 -3.00 1.87 -13.28
CA PRO A 57 -4.43 2.12 -13.12
C PRO A 57 -5.09 1.14 -12.13
N LEU A 58 -5.71 1.68 -11.08
CA LEU A 58 -6.33 0.89 -10.02
C LEU A 58 -7.61 0.21 -10.49
N GLU A 59 -8.36 0.84 -11.38
CA GLU A 59 -9.65 0.34 -11.89
C GLU A 59 -9.48 -1.05 -12.52
N THR A 60 -8.42 -1.23 -13.31
CA THR A 60 -8.11 -2.51 -13.96
C THR A 60 -7.72 -3.57 -12.92
N GLN A 61 -7.00 -3.18 -11.88
CA GLN A 61 -6.54 -4.09 -10.84
C GLN A 61 -7.65 -4.44 -9.85
N LEU A 62 -8.61 -3.54 -9.62
CA LEU A 62 -9.73 -3.70 -8.70
C LEU A 62 -10.97 -4.34 -9.33
N LYS A 63 -10.96 -4.63 -10.65
CA LYS A 63 -12.02 -5.40 -11.31
C LYS A 63 -12.32 -6.70 -10.55
N GLY A 64 -13.61 -6.96 -10.32
CA GLY A 64 -14.08 -8.14 -9.60
C GLY A 64 -13.92 -8.09 -8.07
N LEU A 65 -13.45 -6.97 -7.51
CA LEU A 65 -13.55 -6.68 -6.07
C LEU A 65 -14.93 -6.12 -5.67
N GLU A 66 -15.83 -5.97 -6.65
CA GLU A 66 -17.17 -5.42 -6.48
C GLU A 66 -17.90 -6.15 -5.35
N ALA A 67 -18.42 -5.36 -4.42
CA ALA A 67 -19.08 -5.85 -3.22
C ALA A 67 -20.13 -6.90 -3.61
N ARG A 68 -20.07 -8.06 -2.97
CA ARG A 68 -21.29 -8.83 -2.73
C ARG A 68 -22.18 -7.96 -1.83
N SER A 69 -22.96 -7.09 -2.45
CA SER A 69 -24.15 -6.47 -1.86
C SER A 69 -25.29 -7.47 -1.85
#